data_AF-A0A921K2I4-F1
#
_entry.id   AF-A0A921K2I4-F1
#
_cell.length_a   1.000
_cell.length_b   1.000
_cell.length_c   1.000
_cell.angle_alpha   90.00
_cell.angle_beta   90.00
_cell.angle_gamma   90.00
#
_symmetry.space_group_name_H-M   'P 1'
#
loop_
_entity.id
_entity.type
_entity.pdbx_description
1 polymer ?
#
loop_
_entity_poly.entity_id
_entity_poly.type
_entity_poly.pdbx_seq_one_letter_code
_entity_poly.pdbx_strand_id
1 'polypeptide(L)'
;TRDAPLWKTYLEAFLDKMTWMKVVSEKGVALGPEPWHMHPIVFLDAISNNQKLIIFPLKVKPKNDINGVWKNYYWAASLSDSNASQAIFGRNRSGGDRKHAARDLYTEPSTEIVAVCDGVVKSITAYYMGTSQITIEHKTNDNRRFFARYGEVDPDSITVKVGDKVCQGHIIAKTGLMISPETNKHPNIIPGQTVYMLHFEYYSGDESEPPPNNMSGTPYRRRSDLRDPLEILLEGYENTFSENANRIDINQLQVSDKGKGFIKGWESFKSKPYNDSEGYCTIGYGHLIARCKCEDIDLPDEFKDGITPARADELFEERLPTYVNELKRSVTVNLYQHEFDALVSLLFNIGSLRKAPLLKSKLNSGDYAGAADEFLDITNGDTAGLKIRRRKEWNLFNNNVYDSSH
;
A
#
# COMPACT_ATOMS: atom_id res chain seq x y z
N THR A 1 -45.04 -5.99 -7.49
CA THR A 1 -43.88 -5.12 -7.16
C THR A 1 -43.28 -5.65 -5.87
N ARG A 2 -42.39 -6.64 -5.96
CA ARG A 2 -41.89 -7.42 -4.81
C ARG A 2 -40.36 -7.45 -4.86
N ASP A 3 -39.74 -6.31 -4.64
CA ASP A 3 -38.34 -6.26 -4.23
C ASP A 3 -38.33 -5.71 -2.81
N ALA A 4 -38.24 -6.62 -1.84
CA ALA A 4 -37.91 -6.22 -0.48
C ALA A 4 -36.45 -5.73 -0.50
N PRO A 5 -36.18 -4.48 -0.11
CA PRO A 5 -34.83 -3.93 -0.17
C PRO A 5 -33.88 -4.71 0.76
N LEU A 6 -32.64 -4.92 0.32
CA LEU A 6 -31.56 -5.68 0.99
C LEU A 6 -31.41 -5.41 2.50
N TRP A 7 -31.77 -4.22 2.98
CA TRP A 7 -31.75 -3.87 4.41
C TRP A 7 -32.72 -4.70 5.24
N LYS A 8 -33.85 -5.15 4.66
CA LYS A 8 -34.85 -5.96 5.35
C LYS A 8 -34.31 -7.36 5.65
N THR A 9 -33.66 -7.98 4.67
CA THR A 9 -32.99 -9.28 4.83
C THR A 9 -31.85 -9.21 5.85
N TYR A 10 -31.11 -8.10 5.88
CA TYR A 10 -30.04 -7.88 6.85
C TYR A 10 -30.60 -7.72 8.29
N LEU A 11 -31.68 -6.96 8.46
CA LEU A 11 -32.36 -6.79 9.74
C LEU A 11 -33.00 -8.10 10.25
N GLU A 12 -33.60 -8.88 9.36
CA GLU A 12 -34.17 -10.19 9.71
C GLU A 12 -33.07 -11.18 10.17
N ALA A 13 -31.95 -11.24 9.45
CA ALA A 13 -30.80 -12.07 9.85
C ALA A 13 -30.16 -11.62 11.18
N PHE A 14 -30.15 -10.31 11.46
CA PHE A 14 -29.67 -9.76 12.73
C PHE A 14 -30.62 -10.11 13.89
N LEU A 15 -31.93 -9.97 13.68
CA LEU A 15 -32.96 -10.32 14.67
C LEU A 15 -32.95 -11.83 14.98
N ASP A 16 -32.72 -12.69 13.98
CA ASP A 16 -32.59 -14.13 14.18
C ASP A 16 -31.36 -14.49 15.02
N LYS A 17 -30.21 -13.83 14.79
CA LYS A 17 -29.00 -14.01 15.61
C LYS A 17 -29.20 -13.54 17.06
N MET A 18 -29.86 -12.40 17.26
CA MET A 18 -30.20 -11.88 18.60
C MET A 18 -31.19 -12.81 19.33
N THR A 19 -32.16 -13.37 18.60
CA THR A 19 -33.13 -14.33 19.15
C THR A 19 -32.44 -15.65 19.53
N TRP A 20 -31.51 -16.13 18.70
CA TRP A 20 -30.67 -17.28 19.04
C TRP A 20 -29.84 -17.03 20.30
N MET A 21 -29.20 -15.86 20.42
CA MET A 21 -28.43 -15.49 21.61
C MET A 21 -29.28 -15.45 22.89
N LYS A 22 -30.52 -14.96 22.78
CA LYS A 22 -31.49 -14.97 23.88
C LYS A 22 -31.89 -16.40 24.28
N VAL A 23 -32.15 -17.27 23.32
CA VAL A 23 -32.50 -18.67 23.57
C VAL A 23 -31.33 -19.45 24.20
N VAL A 24 -30.09 -19.13 23.84
CA VAL A 24 -28.89 -19.74 24.46
C VAL A 24 -28.75 -19.33 25.93
N SER A 25 -29.04 -18.07 26.27
CA SER A 25 -28.99 -17.63 27.68
C SER A 25 -30.14 -18.19 28.52
N GLU A 26 -31.34 -18.33 27.95
CA GLU A 26 -32.52 -18.88 28.63
C GLU A 26 -32.45 -20.40 28.85
N LYS A 27 -31.70 -21.13 28.01
CA LYS A 27 -31.50 -22.59 28.13
C LYS A 27 -30.41 -23.01 29.11
N GLY A 28 -29.87 -22.07 29.91
CA GLY A 28 -28.90 -22.38 30.96
C GLY A 28 -27.55 -22.88 30.46
N VAL A 29 -27.22 -22.62 29.17
CA VAL A 29 -25.86 -22.81 28.69
C VAL A 29 -25.02 -21.70 29.32
N ALA A 30 -24.26 -22.06 30.35
CA ALA A 30 -23.30 -21.16 30.98
C ALA A 30 -22.21 -20.83 29.96
N LEU A 31 -22.44 -19.80 29.15
CA LEU A 31 -21.39 -19.11 28.45
C LEU A 31 -20.47 -18.54 29.54
N GLY A 32 -19.23 -19.06 29.61
CA GLY A 32 -18.22 -18.60 30.58
C GLY A 32 -17.96 -17.09 30.47
N PRO A 33 -17.04 -16.51 31.24
CA PRO A 33 -16.78 -15.06 31.26
C PRO A 33 -16.20 -14.48 29.95
N GLU A 34 -15.97 -15.31 28.92
CA GLU A 34 -15.22 -14.98 27.71
C GLU A 34 -16.01 -14.36 26.52
N PRO A 35 -17.33 -14.58 26.29
CA PRO A 35 -18.03 -13.99 25.15
C PRO A 35 -18.46 -12.53 25.37
N TRP A 36 -18.29 -11.99 26.58
CA TRP A 36 -18.68 -10.61 26.92
C TRP A 36 -17.51 -9.61 26.96
N HIS A 37 -16.29 -10.02 26.60
CA HIS A 37 -15.12 -9.13 26.54
C HIS A 37 -14.80 -8.60 25.13
N MET A 38 -15.79 -8.46 24.26
CA MET A 38 -15.64 -7.56 23.11
C MET A 38 -15.73 -6.12 23.61
N HIS A 39 -14.58 -5.54 23.97
CA HIS A 39 -14.45 -4.12 24.29
C HIS A 39 -15.15 -3.28 23.19
N PRO A 40 -15.87 -2.18 23.50
CA PRO A 40 -16.64 -1.42 22.51
C PRO A 40 -15.85 -1.03 21.26
N ILE A 41 -14.54 -0.83 21.41
CA ILE A 41 -13.60 -0.56 20.31
C ILE A 41 -13.50 -1.76 19.33
N VAL A 42 -13.42 -3.00 19.82
CA VAL A 42 -13.31 -4.20 18.99
C VAL A 42 -14.62 -4.51 18.27
N PHE A 43 -15.77 -4.24 18.93
CA PHE A 43 -17.08 -4.34 18.29
C PHE A 43 -17.31 -3.25 17.24
N LEU A 44 -16.88 -2.01 17.50
CA LEU A 44 -16.91 -0.93 16.51
C LEU A 44 -15.99 -1.21 15.33
N ASP A 45 -14.81 -1.80 15.56
CA ASP A 45 -13.87 -2.20 14.50
C ASP A 45 -14.49 -3.29 13.60
N ALA A 46 -15.16 -4.28 14.21
CA ALA A 46 -15.88 -5.35 13.50
C ALA A 46 -17.13 -4.88 12.73
N ILE A 47 -17.66 -3.69 13.03
CA ILE A 47 -18.82 -3.07 12.35
C ILE A 47 -18.38 -1.92 11.44
N SER A 48 -17.14 -1.44 11.59
CA SER A 48 -16.59 -0.42 10.72
C SER A 48 -16.52 -1.00 9.31
N ASN A 49 -17.22 -0.36 8.38
CA ASN A 49 -17.05 -0.63 6.97
C ASN A 49 -15.55 -0.48 6.67
N ASN A 50 -14.94 -1.51 6.10
CA ASN A 50 -13.53 -1.60 5.71
C ASN A 50 -13.16 -0.62 4.55
N GLN A 51 -13.83 0.53 4.48
CA GLN A 51 -13.56 1.62 3.56
C GLN A 51 -12.52 2.53 4.18
N LYS A 52 -11.37 2.62 3.52
CA LYS A 52 -10.35 3.64 3.77
C LYS A 52 -10.99 5.02 3.59
N LEU A 53 -11.31 5.71 4.69
CA LEU A 53 -12.08 6.97 4.64
C LEU A 53 -11.30 8.10 3.97
N ILE A 54 -10.00 8.14 4.20
CA ILE A 54 -9.05 9.10 3.62
C ILE A 54 -7.82 8.33 3.16
N ILE A 55 -7.34 8.58 1.95
CA ILE A 55 -6.05 8.09 1.45
C ILE A 55 -5.03 9.23 1.41
N PHE A 56 -3.74 8.89 1.36
CA PHE A 56 -2.66 9.83 1.16
C PHE A 56 -2.78 10.56 -0.20
N PRO A 57 -2.44 11.85 -0.28
CA PRO A 57 -2.60 12.64 -1.52
C PRO A 57 -1.58 12.29 -2.63
N LEU A 58 -0.60 11.42 -2.34
CA LEU A 58 0.36 10.90 -3.30
C LEU A 58 0.23 9.37 -3.40
N LYS A 59 0.40 8.81 -4.59
CA LYS A 59 0.40 7.34 -4.80
C LYS A 59 1.72 6.66 -4.43
N VAL A 60 2.76 7.44 -4.16
CA VAL A 60 4.08 6.97 -3.76
C VAL A 60 4.51 7.69 -2.49
N LYS A 61 5.31 7.03 -1.65
CA LYS A 61 5.85 7.65 -0.43
C LYS A 61 6.68 8.89 -0.79
N PRO A 62 6.53 10.01 -0.06
CA PRO A 62 7.30 11.20 -0.34
C PRO A 62 8.80 10.97 -0.07
N LYS A 63 9.66 11.71 -0.76
CA LYS A 63 11.11 11.60 -0.65
C LYS A 63 11.66 12.05 0.70
N ASN A 64 10.91 12.90 1.40
CA ASN A 64 11.15 13.25 2.79
C ASN A 64 10.33 12.40 3.77
N ASP A 65 10.00 11.15 3.42
CA ASP A 65 9.50 10.16 4.38
C ASP A 65 10.60 9.67 5.33
N ILE A 66 10.26 8.96 6.40
CA ILE A 66 11.20 8.53 7.45
C ILE A 66 12.36 7.67 6.90
N ASN A 67 12.10 6.91 5.84
CA ASN A 67 13.08 6.07 5.13
C ASN A 67 13.50 6.66 3.77
N GLY A 68 13.07 7.90 3.48
CA GLY A 68 13.34 8.57 2.21
C GLY A 68 14.75 9.18 2.12
N VAL A 69 15.13 9.56 0.89
CA VAL A 69 16.43 10.18 0.59
C VAL A 69 16.60 11.52 1.33
N TRP A 70 15.50 12.21 1.60
CA TRP A 70 15.46 13.48 2.33
C TRP A 70 14.84 13.35 3.72
N LYS A 71 15.03 12.20 4.39
CA LYS A 71 14.51 11.95 5.76
C LYS A 71 14.86 13.00 6.81
N ASN A 72 15.95 13.76 6.62
CA ASN A 72 16.29 14.90 7.49
C ASN A 72 15.31 16.08 7.36
N TYR A 73 14.39 16.02 6.39
CA TYR A 73 13.30 16.96 6.18
C TYR A 73 11.94 16.31 6.46
N TYR A 74 11.90 15.35 7.39
CA TYR A 74 10.76 14.47 7.61
C TYR A 74 9.42 15.21 7.73
N TRP A 75 8.48 14.89 6.84
CA TRP A 75 7.21 15.60 6.74
C TRP A 75 6.32 15.43 7.98
N ALA A 76 6.40 14.28 8.68
CA ALA A 76 5.59 13.99 9.86
C ALA A 76 6.31 14.29 11.18
N ALA A 77 7.43 15.02 11.15
CA ALA A 77 8.16 15.38 12.37
C ALA A 77 7.30 16.23 13.32
N SER A 78 7.54 16.06 14.62
CA SER A 78 6.98 16.92 15.66
C SER A 78 7.62 18.30 15.59
N LEU A 79 6.88 19.35 15.97
CA LEU A 79 7.39 20.72 16.09
C LEU A 79 8.57 20.84 17.07
N SER A 80 8.62 19.96 18.07
CA SER A 80 9.68 19.89 19.08
C SER A 80 10.89 19.05 18.64
N ASP A 81 10.82 18.38 17.49
CA ASP A 81 11.90 17.52 17.00
C ASP A 81 13.10 18.34 16.54
N SER A 82 14.32 17.89 16.86
CA SER A 82 15.57 18.44 16.34
C SER A 82 15.65 18.37 14.82
N ASN A 83 15.00 17.39 14.19
CA ASN A 83 14.96 17.21 12.73
C ASN A 83 13.77 17.93 12.07
N ALA A 84 12.97 18.69 12.83
CA ALA A 84 11.88 19.47 12.27
C ALA A 84 12.41 20.45 11.22
N SER A 85 12.09 20.24 9.95
CA SER A 85 12.52 21.15 8.89
C SER A 85 11.45 22.18 8.57
N GLN A 86 11.71 23.04 7.59
CA GLN A 86 10.70 23.97 7.07
C GLN A 86 9.50 23.28 6.41
N ALA A 87 9.57 21.96 6.19
CA ALA A 87 8.50 21.17 5.62
C ALA A 87 7.29 20.97 6.55
N ILE A 88 7.39 21.25 7.85
CA ILE A 88 6.29 20.99 8.80
C ILE A 88 5.47 22.24 9.12
N PHE A 89 4.23 22.03 9.53
CA PHE A 89 3.31 23.07 9.97
C PHE A 89 3.88 23.83 11.18
N GLY A 90 3.64 25.14 11.25
CA GLY A 90 3.99 25.96 12.41
C GLY A 90 5.44 26.43 12.49
N ARG A 91 6.33 26.02 11.58
CA ARG A 91 7.70 26.55 11.52
C ARG A 91 7.72 28.04 11.18
N ASN A 92 8.66 28.77 11.78
CA ASN A 92 8.87 30.18 11.47
C ASN A 92 9.36 30.36 10.04
N ARG A 93 8.78 31.34 9.35
CA ARG A 93 9.12 31.81 8.01
C ARG A 93 9.37 33.31 8.07
N SER A 94 10.10 33.84 7.08
CA SER A 94 10.40 35.27 6.99
C SER A 94 11.02 35.82 8.28
N GLY A 95 12.03 35.14 8.83
CA GLY A 95 12.68 35.56 10.08
C GLY A 95 11.84 35.42 11.36
N GLY A 96 10.62 34.87 11.28
CA GLY A 96 9.70 34.77 12.42
C GLY A 96 8.39 35.54 12.23
N ASP A 97 8.28 36.37 11.20
CA ASP A 97 7.12 37.23 10.94
C ASP A 97 5.84 36.46 10.60
N ARG A 98 5.98 35.19 10.17
CA ARG A 98 4.85 34.30 9.92
C ARG A 98 5.24 32.85 10.21
N LYS A 99 4.23 31.99 10.37
CA LYS A 99 4.37 30.55 10.48
C LYS A 99 3.98 29.84 9.18
N HIS A 100 4.55 28.66 8.98
CA HIS A 100 4.27 27.79 7.86
C HIS A 100 2.89 27.13 8.01
N ALA A 101 2.04 27.22 6.98
CA ALA A 101 0.63 26.85 7.04
C ALA A 101 0.32 25.41 6.61
N ALA A 102 1.33 24.66 6.14
CA ALA A 102 1.14 23.37 5.49
C ALA A 102 2.11 22.33 6.03
N ARG A 103 1.94 21.10 5.53
CA ARG A 103 3.03 20.12 5.47
C ARG A 103 3.46 19.92 4.02
N ASP A 104 4.77 20.00 3.78
CA ASP A 104 5.38 19.86 2.47
C ASP A 104 5.83 18.41 2.25
N LEU A 105 5.28 17.78 1.23
CA LEU A 105 5.59 16.41 0.81
C LEU A 105 6.51 16.47 -0.40
N TYR A 106 7.79 16.16 -0.24
CA TYR A 106 8.76 16.28 -1.32
C TYR A 106 8.65 15.08 -2.28
N THR A 107 8.77 15.32 -3.58
CA THR A 107 8.49 14.30 -4.62
C THR A 107 9.57 14.28 -5.70
N GLU A 108 9.51 13.25 -6.56
CA GLU A 108 10.11 13.34 -7.89
C GLU A 108 9.36 14.37 -8.75
N PRO A 109 9.97 14.87 -9.85
CA PRO A 109 9.28 15.71 -10.82
C PRO A 109 7.97 15.08 -11.31
N SER A 110 6.93 15.91 -11.46
CA SER A 110 5.67 15.51 -12.09
C SER A 110 4.98 14.30 -11.44
N THR A 111 5.09 14.17 -10.11
CA THR A 111 4.43 13.10 -9.34
C THR A 111 2.92 13.33 -9.30
N GLU A 112 2.12 12.30 -9.52
CA GLU A 112 0.65 12.39 -9.48
C GLU A 112 0.11 12.76 -8.10
N ILE A 113 -0.84 13.70 -8.08
CA ILE A 113 -1.59 14.13 -6.91
C ILE A 113 -3.02 13.61 -7.05
N VAL A 114 -3.57 13.03 -5.98
CA VAL A 114 -4.92 12.49 -5.95
C VAL A 114 -5.80 13.17 -4.89
N ALA A 115 -7.11 13.21 -5.14
CA ALA A 115 -8.10 13.57 -4.15
C ALA A 115 -8.06 12.57 -2.98
N VAL A 116 -7.95 13.08 -1.73
CA VAL A 116 -7.75 12.23 -0.54
C VAL A 116 -9.01 11.49 -0.13
N CYS A 117 -10.18 12.01 -0.50
CA CYS A 117 -11.47 11.35 -0.42
C CYS A 117 -12.44 12.02 -1.39
N ASP A 118 -13.70 11.60 -1.37
CA ASP A 118 -14.75 12.22 -2.18
C ASP A 118 -14.91 13.71 -1.85
N GLY A 119 -15.24 14.51 -2.85
CA GLY A 119 -15.35 15.96 -2.65
C GLY A 119 -15.80 16.73 -3.88
N VAL A 120 -15.83 18.05 -3.72
CA VAL A 120 -16.17 19.00 -4.78
C VAL A 120 -15.05 20.03 -4.90
N VAL A 121 -14.55 20.25 -6.11
CA VAL A 121 -13.52 21.26 -6.36
C VAL A 121 -14.12 22.66 -6.20
N LYS A 122 -13.56 23.47 -5.32
CA LYS A 122 -14.11 24.79 -4.95
C LYS A 122 -13.33 25.96 -5.53
N SER A 123 -12.02 25.81 -5.70
CA SER A 123 -11.20 26.85 -6.32
C SER A 123 -9.96 26.26 -7.00
N ILE A 124 -9.54 26.89 -8.09
CA ILE A 124 -8.27 26.65 -8.77
C ILE A 124 -7.69 28.03 -9.08
N THR A 125 -6.49 28.32 -8.60
CA THR A 125 -5.88 29.66 -8.71
C THR A 125 -4.37 29.56 -8.83
N ALA A 126 -3.75 30.59 -9.43
CA ALA A 126 -2.30 30.75 -9.40
C ALA A 126 -1.75 30.76 -7.95
N TYR A 127 -0.55 30.22 -7.80
CA TYR A 127 0.13 30.04 -6.54
C TYR A 127 1.62 30.41 -6.62
N TYR A 128 2.39 29.99 -5.62
CA TYR A 128 3.77 30.38 -5.42
C TYR A 128 4.67 29.98 -6.61
N MET A 129 5.52 30.91 -7.06
CA MET A 129 6.60 30.64 -8.02
C MET A 129 6.16 29.88 -9.29
N GLY A 130 5.10 30.38 -9.95
CA GLY A 130 4.64 29.85 -11.24
C GLY A 130 3.80 28.57 -11.16
N THR A 131 3.53 28.06 -9.96
CA THR A 131 2.63 26.91 -9.75
C THR A 131 1.17 27.35 -9.58
N SER A 132 0.27 26.38 -9.46
CA SER A 132 -1.13 26.59 -9.08
C SER A 132 -1.47 25.88 -7.77
N GLN A 133 -2.68 26.13 -7.28
CA GLN A 133 -3.28 25.39 -6.17
C GLN A 133 -4.71 24.97 -6.51
N ILE A 134 -5.14 23.85 -5.95
CA ILE A 134 -6.51 23.34 -6.04
C ILE A 134 -7.07 23.24 -4.63
N THR A 135 -8.25 23.80 -4.37
CA THR A 135 -8.95 23.61 -3.09
C THR A 135 -10.18 22.75 -3.31
N ILE A 136 -10.30 21.67 -2.53
CA ILE A 136 -11.41 20.73 -2.58
C ILE A 136 -12.09 20.71 -1.22
N GLU A 137 -13.41 20.83 -1.24
CA GLU A 137 -14.26 20.56 -0.09
C GLU A 137 -14.55 19.06 -0.05
N HIS A 138 -14.00 18.39 0.96
CA HIS A 138 -14.11 16.97 1.15
C HIS A 138 -15.22 16.63 2.13
N LYS A 139 -15.88 15.50 1.86
CA LYS A 139 -16.85 14.90 2.78
C LYS A 139 -16.64 13.40 2.83
N THR A 140 -16.31 12.89 3.99
CA THR A 140 -16.12 11.45 4.23
C THR A 140 -17.46 10.79 4.62
N ASN A 141 -17.51 9.46 4.51
CA ASN A 141 -18.71 8.68 4.81
C ASN A 141 -19.08 8.64 6.30
N ASP A 142 -18.15 8.97 7.19
CA ASP A 142 -18.38 9.17 8.63
C ASP A 142 -18.80 10.62 8.98
N ASN A 143 -19.17 11.42 7.98
CA ASN A 143 -19.63 12.81 8.09
C ASN A 143 -18.57 13.84 8.50
N ARG A 144 -17.27 13.55 8.41
CA ARG A 144 -16.26 14.62 8.47
C ARG A 144 -16.37 15.47 7.20
N ARG A 145 -16.30 16.78 7.37
CA ARG A 145 -16.30 17.77 6.30
C ARG A 145 -15.14 18.71 6.53
N PHE A 146 -14.35 18.98 5.49
CA PHE A 146 -13.17 19.84 5.58
C PHE A 146 -12.77 20.39 4.22
N PHE A 147 -11.90 21.39 4.21
CA PHE A 147 -11.21 21.81 2.98
C PHE A 147 -9.76 21.34 3.01
N ALA A 148 -9.33 20.73 1.90
CA ALA A 148 -7.93 20.48 1.64
C ALA A 148 -7.48 21.37 0.49
N ARG A 149 -6.32 22.01 0.64
CA ARG A 149 -5.67 22.72 -0.45
C ARG A 149 -4.41 21.98 -0.85
N TYR A 150 -4.35 21.68 -2.14
CA TYR A 150 -3.24 21.05 -2.83
C TYR A 150 -2.46 22.14 -3.55
N GLY A 151 -1.38 22.62 -2.94
CA GLY A 151 -0.50 23.64 -3.52
C GLY A 151 0.60 23.05 -4.40
N GLU A 152 1.30 23.93 -5.11
CA GLU A 152 2.53 23.65 -5.84
C GLU A 152 2.27 22.67 -6.99
N VAL A 153 1.06 22.74 -7.57
CA VAL A 153 0.66 21.89 -8.69
C VAL A 153 1.12 22.52 -10.00
N ASP A 154 1.48 21.66 -10.96
CA ASP A 154 1.77 22.08 -12.33
C ASP A 154 0.46 22.56 -13.00
N PRO A 155 0.33 23.85 -13.38
CA PRO A 155 -0.90 24.39 -13.97
C PRO A 155 -1.37 23.63 -15.21
N ASP A 156 -0.43 23.13 -16.03
CA ASP A 156 -0.74 22.44 -17.28
C ASP A 156 -1.15 20.97 -17.06
N SER A 157 -0.94 20.45 -15.85
CA SER A 157 -1.27 19.08 -15.47
C SER A 157 -2.66 18.91 -14.83
N ILE A 158 -3.36 20.02 -14.55
CA ILE A 158 -4.64 20.01 -13.82
C ILE A 158 -5.72 19.32 -14.66
N THR A 159 -6.33 18.28 -14.10
CA THR A 159 -7.34 17.44 -14.78
C THR A 159 -8.78 17.80 -14.42
N VAL A 160 -8.98 18.67 -13.44
CA VAL A 160 -10.29 19.02 -12.86
C VAL A 160 -10.63 20.51 -13.04
N LYS A 161 -11.92 20.85 -12.90
CA LYS A 161 -12.47 22.21 -12.96
C LYS A 161 -13.23 22.56 -11.69
N VAL A 162 -13.38 23.86 -11.42
CA VAL A 162 -14.22 24.34 -10.31
C VAL A 162 -15.66 23.83 -10.50
N GLY A 163 -16.21 23.21 -9.45
CA GLY A 163 -17.52 22.58 -9.45
C GLY A 163 -17.52 21.07 -9.74
N ASP A 164 -16.40 20.51 -10.20
CA ASP A 164 -16.31 19.07 -10.47
C ASP A 164 -16.42 18.27 -9.16
N LYS A 165 -17.13 17.14 -9.24
CA LYS A 165 -17.12 16.11 -8.19
C LYS A 165 -15.93 15.18 -8.43
N VAL A 166 -15.17 14.92 -7.37
CA VAL A 166 -14.05 13.98 -7.40
C VAL A 166 -14.34 12.84 -6.45
N CYS A 167 -13.88 11.63 -6.82
CA CYS A 167 -13.88 10.48 -5.94
C CYS A 167 -12.50 10.31 -5.30
N GLN A 168 -12.43 9.61 -4.16
CA GLN A 168 -11.17 9.19 -3.56
C GLN A 168 -10.23 8.54 -4.59
N GLY A 169 -8.98 8.99 -4.66
CA GLY A 169 -7.97 8.46 -5.58
C GLY A 169 -8.02 9.02 -7.00
N HIS A 170 -8.99 9.87 -7.33
CA HIS A 170 -9.03 10.58 -8.61
C HIS A 170 -7.79 11.47 -8.74
N ILE A 171 -7.01 11.29 -9.81
CA ILE A 171 -5.87 12.15 -10.16
C ILE A 171 -6.39 13.55 -10.48
N ILE A 172 -5.91 14.56 -9.74
CA ILE A 172 -6.34 15.96 -9.89
C ILE A 172 -5.29 16.84 -10.57
N ALA A 173 -4.01 16.50 -10.44
CA ALA A 173 -2.88 17.21 -11.02
C ALA A 173 -1.57 16.41 -10.83
N LYS A 174 -0.44 17.01 -11.20
CA LYS A 174 0.92 16.58 -10.86
C LYS A 174 1.66 17.69 -10.11
N THR A 175 2.70 17.34 -9.36
CA THR A 175 3.56 18.34 -8.70
C THR A 175 4.30 19.20 -9.71
N GLY A 176 4.31 20.51 -9.49
CA GLY A 176 4.85 21.52 -10.38
C GLY A 176 6.25 21.98 -10.01
N LEU A 177 6.97 22.49 -11.00
CA LEU A 177 8.28 23.09 -10.82
C LEU A 177 8.11 24.53 -10.32
N MET A 178 8.57 24.82 -9.11
CA MET A 178 8.59 26.19 -8.60
C MET A 178 9.78 26.95 -9.16
N ILE A 179 9.53 27.98 -9.95
CA ILE A 179 10.54 28.93 -10.42
C ILE A 179 10.05 30.34 -10.13
N SER A 180 10.90 31.15 -9.49
CA SER A 180 10.60 32.57 -9.32
C SER A 180 10.46 33.23 -10.71
N PRO A 181 9.32 33.87 -11.03
CA PRO A 181 9.18 34.60 -12.29
C PRO A 181 10.17 35.77 -12.41
N GLU A 182 10.62 36.32 -11.27
CA GLU A 182 11.51 37.47 -11.21
C GLU A 182 12.97 37.08 -11.44
N THR A 183 13.41 35.97 -10.85
CA THR A 183 14.84 35.57 -10.84
C THR A 183 15.13 34.36 -11.72
N ASN A 184 14.10 33.70 -12.24
CA ASN A 184 14.18 32.43 -12.98
C ASN A 184 14.96 31.34 -12.23
N LYS A 185 14.88 31.35 -10.88
CA LYS A 185 15.56 30.40 -10.01
C LYS A 185 14.56 29.61 -9.16
N HIS A 186 14.90 28.35 -8.93
CA HIS A 186 14.20 27.48 -7.99
C HIS A 186 14.46 27.94 -6.55
N PRO A 187 13.45 27.88 -5.66
CA PRO A 187 13.66 28.18 -4.24
C PRO A 187 14.57 27.10 -3.65
N ASN A 188 15.78 27.48 -3.19
CA ASN A 188 16.77 26.57 -2.61
C ASN A 188 16.28 25.92 -1.30
N ILE A 189 15.33 24.98 -1.40
CA ILE A 189 14.68 24.27 -0.30
C ILE A 189 15.64 23.26 0.32
N ILE A 190 16.31 22.48 -0.53
CA ILE A 190 17.42 21.61 -0.16
C ILE A 190 18.65 22.12 -0.91
N PRO A 191 19.77 22.40 -0.19
CA PRO A 191 20.98 22.90 -0.81
C PRO A 191 21.45 22.06 -2.01
N GLY A 192 21.52 22.69 -3.18
CA GLY A 192 22.03 22.07 -4.41
C GLY A 192 21.09 21.06 -5.08
N GLN A 193 19.82 21.01 -4.69
CA GLN A 193 18.82 20.10 -5.26
C GLN A 193 17.61 20.88 -5.79
N THR A 194 17.10 20.47 -6.95
CA THR A 194 15.81 20.94 -7.46
C THR A 194 14.71 20.06 -6.90
N VAL A 195 13.94 20.58 -5.94
CA VAL A 195 12.90 19.82 -5.23
C VAL A 195 11.52 20.14 -5.78
N TYR A 196 10.76 19.10 -6.11
CA TYR A 196 9.32 19.18 -6.34
C TYR A 196 8.60 18.82 -5.04
N MET A 197 7.42 19.39 -4.82
CA MET A 197 6.64 19.05 -3.63
C MET A 197 5.15 19.29 -3.82
N LEU A 198 4.37 18.64 -2.97
CA LEU A 198 2.99 19.00 -2.68
C LEU A 198 2.95 19.77 -1.35
N HIS A 199 2.47 21.00 -1.39
CA HIS A 199 2.18 21.79 -0.19
C HIS A 199 0.74 21.54 0.23
N PHE A 200 0.53 20.79 1.31
CA PHE A 200 -0.80 20.37 1.71
C PHE A 200 -1.30 21.18 2.91
N GLU A 201 -2.34 21.97 2.72
CA GLU A 201 -3.02 22.72 3.81
C GLU A 201 -4.36 22.07 4.16
N TYR A 202 -4.75 22.16 5.44
CA TYR A 202 -5.98 21.58 5.97
C TYR A 202 -6.78 22.62 6.77
N TYR A 203 -8.08 22.67 6.54
CA TYR A 203 -9.02 23.57 7.20
C TYR A 203 -10.22 22.77 7.72
N SER A 204 -10.58 22.93 8.99
CA SER A 204 -11.64 22.14 9.64
C SER A 204 -13.03 22.32 9.02
N GLY A 205 -13.23 23.35 8.18
CA GLY A 205 -14.50 23.57 7.50
C GLY A 205 -15.53 24.29 8.39
N ASP A 206 -15.08 24.94 9.46
CA ASP A 206 -15.92 25.79 10.31
C ASP A 206 -16.53 26.96 9.52
N GLU A 207 -15.91 27.33 8.40
CA GLU A 207 -16.42 28.30 7.43
C GLU A 207 -16.92 27.61 6.14
N SER A 208 -17.95 28.18 5.50
CA SER A 208 -18.61 27.59 4.30
C SER A 208 -17.90 27.89 2.99
N GLU A 209 -17.17 29.00 2.91
CA GLU A 209 -16.47 29.43 1.71
C GLU A 209 -15.14 28.71 1.52
N PRO A 210 -14.61 28.59 0.29
CA PRO A 210 -13.24 28.10 0.10
C PRO A 210 -12.23 29.07 0.73
N PRO A 211 -11.14 28.56 1.34
CA PRO A 211 -10.11 29.41 1.92
C PRO A 211 -9.47 30.32 0.86
N PRO A 212 -9.26 31.62 1.14
CA PRO A 212 -8.61 32.55 0.22
C PRO A 212 -7.10 32.31 0.14
N ASN A 213 -6.44 32.79 -0.92
CA ASN A 213 -5.03 32.49 -1.20
C ASN A 213 -4.08 33.06 -0.13
N ASN A 214 -4.30 34.29 0.31
CA ASN A 214 -3.48 34.96 1.31
C ASN A 214 -4.34 35.90 2.15
N MET A 215 -4.06 35.96 3.45
CA MET A 215 -4.69 36.92 4.36
C MET A 215 -3.65 37.75 5.11
N SER A 216 -4.08 38.91 5.61
CA SER A 216 -3.23 39.79 6.42
C SER A 216 -2.96 39.27 7.83
N GLY A 217 -3.79 38.34 8.33
CA GLY A 217 -3.72 37.85 9.71
C GLY A 217 -2.49 36.98 10.01
N THR A 218 -1.72 37.35 11.03
CA THR A 218 -0.64 36.52 11.59
C THR A 218 -1.21 35.46 12.56
N PRO A 219 -0.47 34.36 12.84
CA PRO A 219 0.87 34.06 12.34
C PRO A 219 0.88 33.36 10.98
N TYR A 220 -0.21 32.75 10.52
CA TYR A 220 -0.16 31.91 9.30
C TYR A 220 -0.44 32.64 7.98
N ARG A 221 -1.03 33.85 8.01
CA ARG A 221 -1.56 34.54 6.81
C ARG A 221 -2.59 33.69 6.07
N ARG A 222 -3.40 33.00 6.87
CA ARG A 222 -4.46 32.07 6.49
C ARG A 222 -5.66 32.26 7.40
N ARG A 223 -6.72 31.51 7.09
CA ARG A 223 -7.98 31.47 7.82
C ARG A 223 -7.79 30.93 9.22
N SER A 224 -8.69 31.35 10.11
CA SER A 224 -8.63 31.02 11.54
C SER A 224 -8.88 29.53 11.81
N ASP A 225 -9.61 28.85 10.93
CA ASP A 225 -9.87 27.40 10.97
C ASP A 225 -8.76 26.56 10.31
N LEU A 226 -7.64 27.17 9.92
CA LEU A 226 -6.44 26.44 9.50
C LEU A 226 -5.96 25.55 10.65
N ARG A 227 -5.73 24.28 10.36
CA ARG A 227 -5.19 23.30 11.31
C ARG A 227 -3.99 22.59 10.71
N ASP A 228 -3.20 21.95 11.57
CA ASP A 228 -2.12 21.10 11.13
C ASP A 228 -2.69 19.88 10.37
N PRO A 229 -2.28 19.64 9.11
CA PRO A 229 -2.76 18.49 8.34
C PRO A 229 -2.27 17.12 8.83
N LEU A 230 -1.38 17.07 9.84
CA LEU A 230 -0.70 15.85 10.27
C LEU A 230 -1.64 14.65 10.46
N GLU A 231 -2.76 14.84 11.16
CA GLU A 231 -3.67 13.75 11.50
C GLU A 231 -4.27 13.09 10.25
N ILE A 232 -4.80 13.90 9.31
CA ILE A 232 -5.36 13.40 8.05
C ILE A 232 -4.28 12.80 7.16
N LEU A 233 -3.08 13.38 7.15
CA LEU A 233 -1.97 12.82 6.39
C LEU A 233 -1.48 11.49 6.96
N LEU A 234 -1.47 11.30 8.29
CA LEU A 234 -1.14 10.02 8.91
C LEU A 234 -2.23 8.97 8.63
N GLU A 235 -3.51 9.30 8.80
CA GLU A 235 -4.61 8.41 8.42
C GLU A 235 -4.51 8.01 6.94
N GLY A 236 -4.30 8.99 6.06
CA GLY A 236 -4.11 8.75 4.63
C GLY A 236 -2.87 7.91 4.34
N TYR A 237 -1.76 8.15 5.04
CA TYR A 237 -0.51 7.41 4.86
C TYR A 237 -0.70 5.95 5.23
N GLU A 238 -1.32 5.68 6.38
CA GLU A 238 -1.67 4.33 6.81
C GLU A 238 -2.61 3.67 5.79
N ASN A 239 -3.69 4.35 5.40
CA ASN A 239 -4.63 3.79 4.43
C ASN A 239 -4.01 3.56 3.04
N THR A 240 -3.05 4.37 2.59
CA THR A 240 -2.43 4.20 1.26
C THR A 240 -1.25 3.23 1.26
N PHE A 241 -0.36 3.35 2.23
CA PHE A 241 0.94 2.68 2.22
C PHE A 241 1.11 1.63 3.30
N SER A 242 0.32 1.68 4.36
CA SER A 242 0.19 0.55 5.24
C SER A 242 -0.79 -0.40 4.56
N GLU A 243 -0.25 -1.46 3.97
CA GLU A 243 -1.06 -2.65 3.76
C GLU A 243 -1.40 -3.20 5.14
N ASN A 244 -2.49 -2.68 5.72
CA ASN A 244 -3.19 -3.34 6.79
C ASN A 244 -3.62 -4.72 6.29
N ALA A 245 -2.90 -5.73 6.73
CA ALA A 245 -3.49 -6.55 7.76
C ALA A 245 -2.39 -6.69 8.80
N ASN A 246 -2.66 -6.55 10.09
CA ASN A 246 -1.82 -7.21 11.08
C ASN A 246 -1.47 -8.60 10.56
N ARG A 247 -0.27 -9.13 10.87
CA ARG A 247 0.02 -10.51 10.53
C ARG A 247 -1.20 -11.37 10.93
N ILE A 248 -1.79 -12.05 9.96
CA ILE A 248 -2.98 -12.89 10.17
C ILE A 248 -2.59 -14.35 10.19
N ASP A 249 -3.45 -15.18 10.75
CA ASP A 249 -3.28 -16.62 10.76
C ASP A 249 -3.03 -17.12 9.33
N ILE A 250 -1.96 -17.90 9.16
CA ILE A 250 -1.52 -18.39 7.86
C ILE A 250 -2.60 -19.19 7.11
N ASN A 251 -3.55 -19.79 7.83
CA ASN A 251 -4.65 -20.53 7.23
C ASN A 251 -5.61 -19.63 6.44
N GLN A 252 -5.69 -18.34 6.80
CA GLN A 252 -6.50 -17.33 6.10
C GLN A 252 -5.81 -16.79 4.84
N LEU A 253 -4.50 -17.01 4.69
CA LEU A 253 -3.73 -16.52 3.55
C LEU A 253 -3.85 -17.46 2.34
N GLN A 254 -3.79 -16.86 1.15
CA GLN A 254 -3.70 -17.54 -0.13
C GLN A 254 -2.68 -16.78 -0.99
N VAL A 255 -2.10 -17.40 -2.02
CA VAL A 255 -1.15 -16.70 -2.87
C VAL A 255 -1.88 -15.58 -3.63
N SER A 256 -1.42 -14.35 -3.48
CA SER A 256 -2.05 -13.21 -4.15
C SER A 256 -1.77 -13.21 -5.66
N ASP A 257 -2.57 -12.51 -6.46
CA ASP A 257 -2.31 -12.37 -7.90
C ASP A 257 -0.95 -11.70 -8.18
N LYS A 258 -0.53 -10.75 -7.33
CA LYS A 258 0.82 -10.16 -7.38
C LYS A 258 1.90 -11.22 -7.12
N GLY A 259 1.68 -12.09 -6.12
CA GLY A 259 2.56 -13.21 -5.80
C GLY A 259 2.68 -14.20 -6.95
N LYS A 260 1.55 -14.58 -7.55
CA LYS A 260 1.53 -15.44 -8.75
C LYS A 260 2.31 -14.82 -9.90
N GLY A 261 2.10 -13.51 -10.17
CA GLY A 261 2.85 -12.77 -11.17
C GLY A 261 4.35 -12.75 -10.91
N PHE A 262 4.76 -12.52 -9.66
CA PHE A 262 6.16 -12.54 -9.25
C PHE A 262 6.82 -13.90 -9.48
N ILE A 263 6.18 -15.00 -9.08
CA ILE A 263 6.70 -16.36 -9.28
C ILE A 263 6.83 -16.68 -10.77
N LYS A 264 5.78 -16.43 -11.56
CA LYS A 264 5.79 -16.66 -13.02
C LYS A 264 6.88 -15.85 -13.73
N GLY A 265 7.14 -14.63 -13.25
CA GLY A 265 8.24 -13.80 -13.75
C GLY A 265 9.62 -14.46 -13.61
N TRP A 266 9.86 -15.18 -12.51
CA TRP A 266 11.11 -15.91 -12.27
C TRP A 266 11.23 -17.21 -13.05
N GLU A 267 10.13 -17.95 -13.19
CA GLU A 267 10.17 -19.23 -13.91
C GLU A 267 10.28 -19.02 -15.43
N SER A 268 9.71 -17.93 -15.94
CA SER A 268 9.58 -17.63 -17.37
C SER A 268 8.81 -18.69 -18.17
N PHE A 269 7.97 -18.27 -19.11
CA PHE A 269 7.17 -19.21 -19.89
C PHE A 269 8.01 -19.92 -20.98
N LYS A 270 7.99 -21.25 -20.99
CA LYS A 270 8.50 -22.09 -22.09
C LYS A 270 7.37 -22.90 -22.73
N SER A 271 7.02 -22.55 -23.97
CA SER A 271 5.92 -23.22 -24.69
C SER A 271 6.20 -24.69 -25.03
N LYS A 272 7.46 -25.07 -25.27
CA LYS A 272 7.86 -26.44 -25.60
C LYS A 272 8.58 -27.12 -24.44
N PRO A 273 8.53 -28.46 -24.34
CA PRO A 273 9.35 -29.22 -23.40
C PRO A 273 10.85 -28.89 -23.53
N TYR A 274 11.53 -28.82 -22.40
CA TYR A 274 12.97 -28.55 -22.31
C TYR A 274 13.57 -29.32 -21.12
N ASN A 275 14.87 -29.57 -21.17
CA ASN A 275 15.61 -30.13 -20.04
C ASN A 275 16.03 -29.00 -19.09
N ASP A 276 15.64 -29.09 -17.81
CA ASP A 276 16.05 -28.13 -16.79
C ASP A 276 17.54 -28.28 -16.39
N SER A 277 18.01 -27.48 -15.42
CA SER A 277 19.40 -27.52 -14.96
C SER A 277 19.80 -28.84 -14.28
N GLU A 278 18.82 -29.65 -13.84
CA GLU A 278 19.04 -30.99 -13.28
C GLU A 278 18.93 -32.09 -14.36
N GLY A 279 18.60 -31.72 -15.60
CA GLY A 279 18.44 -32.62 -16.74
C GLY A 279 17.06 -33.27 -16.82
N TYR A 280 16.05 -32.70 -16.15
CA TYR A 280 14.69 -33.23 -16.14
C TYR A 280 13.79 -32.53 -17.16
N CYS A 281 12.93 -33.32 -17.81
CA CYS A 281 12.01 -32.82 -18.81
C CYS A 281 10.90 -31.98 -18.19
N THR A 282 10.80 -30.73 -18.63
CA THR A 282 10.01 -29.67 -18.01
C THR A 282 9.31 -28.81 -19.08
N ILE A 283 8.16 -28.20 -18.76
CA ILE A 283 7.41 -27.32 -19.67
C ILE A 283 6.72 -26.15 -18.92
N GLY A 284 6.33 -25.09 -19.63
CA GLY A 284 5.56 -23.98 -19.07
C GLY A 284 6.36 -23.15 -18.08
N TYR A 285 5.78 -22.89 -16.90
CA TYR A 285 6.44 -22.25 -15.75
C TYR A 285 7.12 -23.30 -14.86
N GLY A 286 8.03 -24.08 -15.45
CA GLY A 286 8.82 -25.07 -14.73
C GLY A 286 8.06 -26.36 -14.33
N HIS A 287 6.96 -26.72 -14.98
CA HIS A 287 6.20 -27.94 -14.71
C HIS A 287 6.98 -29.19 -15.12
N LEU A 288 7.29 -30.07 -14.15
CA LEU A 288 8.04 -31.31 -14.37
C LEU A 288 7.18 -32.35 -15.07
N ILE A 289 7.57 -32.76 -16.28
CA ILE A 289 6.96 -33.87 -17.01
C ILE A 289 7.55 -35.20 -16.52
N ALA A 290 8.89 -35.30 -16.46
CA ALA A 290 9.58 -36.53 -16.06
C ALA A 290 10.99 -36.28 -15.51
N ARG A 291 11.46 -37.17 -14.61
CA ARG A 291 12.83 -37.14 -14.04
C ARG A 291 13.88 -37.83 -14.93
N CYS A 292 13.83 -37.52 -16.21
CA CYS A 292 14.77 -37.93 -17.25
C CYS A 292 14.69 -36.90 -18.38
N LYS A 293 15.60 -36.97 -19.34
CA LYS A 293 15.62 -36.00 -20.42
C LYS A 293 14.42 -36.17 -21.33
N CYS A 294 13.96 -35.08 -21.95
CA CYS A 294 12.82 -35.10 -22.86
C CYS A 294 13.03 -36.05 -24.05
N GLU A 295 14.28 -36.25 -24.48
CA GLU A 295 14.64 -37.15 -25.59
C GLU A 295 14.58 -38.63 -25.20
N ASP A 296 14.57 -38.94 -23.90
CA ASP A 296 14.59 -40.31 -23.36
C ASP A 296 13.17 -40.84 -23.05
N ILE A 297 12.13 -40.07 -23.35
CA ILE A 297 10.72 -40.43 -23.07
C ILE A 297 9.81 -40.22 -24.27
N ASP A 298 8.71 -40.98 -24.31
CA ASP A 298 7.55 -40.61 -25.12
C ASP A 298 6.78 -39.52 -24.35
N LEU A 299 6.80 -38.30 -24.87
CA LEU A 299 6.10 -37.17 -24.27
C LEU A 299 4.59 -37.45 -24.25
N PRO A 300 3.84 -37.06 -23.20
CA PRO A 300 2.38 -37.08 -23.24
C PRO A 300 1.84 -36.28 -24.43
N ASP A 301 0.77 -36.76 -25.07
CA ASP A 301 0.18 -36.12 -26.25
C ASP A 301 -0.14 -34.63 -26.02
N GLU A 302 -0.54 -34.26 -24.80
CA GLU A 302 -0.82 -32.86 -24.43
C GLU A 302 0.41 -31.92 -24.48
N PHE A 303 1.63 -32.46 -24.46
CA PHE A 303 2.87 -31.69 -24.42
C PHE A 303 3.71 -31.80 -25.70
N LYS A 304 3.39 -32.73 -26.61
CA LYS A 304 4.15 -32.97 -27.85
C LYS A 304 4.27 -31.72 -28.73
N ASP A 305 3.18 -31.00 -28.89
CA ASP A 305 3.12 -29.79 -29.73
C ASP A 305 3.37 -28.49 -28.95
N GLY A 306 3.66 -28.60 -27.66
CA GLY A 306 3.77 -27.48 -26.74
C GLY A 306 2.42 -26.97 -26.22
N ILE A 307 2.48 -26.02 -25.29
CA ILE A 307 1.32 -25.50 -24.57
C ILE A 307 1.15 -24.00 -24.80
N THR A 308 -0.09 -23.52 -24.62
CA THR A 308 -0.43 -22.09 -24.60
C THR A 308 -0.09 -21.46 -23.25
N PRO A 309 0.03 -20.12 -23.17
CA PRO A 309 0.15 -19.43 -21.89
C PRO A 309 -0.98 -19.76 -20.91
N ALA A 310 -2.23 -19.85 -21.41
CA ALA A 310 -3.38 -20.23 -20.60
C ALA A 310 -3.25 -21.63 -20.01
N ARG A 311 -2.78 -22.62 -20.79
CA ARG A 311 -2.53 -23.97 -20.26
C ARG A 311 -1.35 -23.99 -19.28
N ALA A 312 -0.33 -23.17 -19.49
CA ALA A 312 0.76 -23.02 -18.53
C ALA A 312 0.29 -22.38 -17.21
N ASP A 313 -0.66 -21.44 -17.27
CA ASP A 313 -1.30 -20.88 -16.09
C ASP A 313 -2.10 -21.94 -15.33
N GLU A 314 -2.85 -22.81 -16.02
CA GLU A 314 -3.54 -23.94 -15.38
C GLU A 314 -2.57 -24.89 -14.69
N LEU A 315 -1.51 -25.34 -15.37
CA LEU A 315 -0.48 -26.20 -14.78
C LEU A 315 0.22 -25.55 -13.57
N PHE A 316 0.38 -24.23 -13.60
CA PHE A 316 0.92 -23.46 -12.47
C PHE A 316 -0.03 -23.49 -11.26
N GLU A 317 -1.31 -23.23 -11.49
CA GLU A 317 -2.35 -23.27 -10.44
C GLU A 317 -2.54 -24.68 -9.87
N GLU A 318 -2.44 -25.73 -10.69
CA GLU A 318 -2.50 -27.13 -10.23
C GLU A 318 -1.35 -27.49 -9.28
N ARG A 319 -0.18 -26.88 -9.47
CA ARG A 319 1.03 -27.17 -8.68
C ARG A 319 1.10 -26.37 -7.38
N LEU A 320 0.57 -25.14 -7.38
CA LEU A 320 0.64 -24.18 -6.28
C LEU A 320 0.15 -24.73 -4.92
N PRO A 321 -0.95 -25.52 -4.83
CA PRO A 321 -1.43 -26.11 -3.58
C PRO A 321 -0.39 -26.97 -2.85
N THR A 322 0.55 -27.60 -3.56
CA THR A 322 1.62 -28.42 -2.95
C THR A 322 2.46 -27.57 -1.98
N TYR A 323 2.88 -26.39 -2.44
CA TYR A 323 3.72 -25.48 -1.69
C TYR A 323 2.94 -24.75 -0.60
N VAL A 324 1.72 -24.29 -0.92
CA VAL A 324 0.82 -23.63 0.04
C VAL A 324 0.50 -24.55 1.22
N ASN A 325 0.14 -25.80 0.95
CA ASN A 325 -0.21 -26.75 1.99
C ASN A 325 1.00 -27.15 2.84
N GLU A 326 2.19 -27.29 2.25
CA GLU A 326 3.41 -27.53 3.03
C GLU A 326 3.71 -26.34 3.96
N LEU A 327 3.60 -25.11 3.45
CA LEU A 327 3.86 -23.90 4.21
C LEU A 327 2.89 -23.76 5.39
N LYS A 328 1.57 -23.91 5.14
CA LYS A 328 0.53 -23.86 6.17
C LYS A 328 0.69 -24.92 7.27
N ARG A 329 1.25 -26.09 6.96
CA ARG A 329 1.53 -27.14 7.96
C ARG A 329 2.82 -26.89 8.74
N SER A 330 3.74 -26.11 8.17
CA SER A 330 5.10 -25.96 8.70
C SER A 330 5.31 -24.67 9.47
N VAL A 331 4.55 -23.63 9.17
CA VAL A 331 4.64 -22.31 9.80
C VAL A 331 3.44 -22.10 10.71
N THR A 332 3.70 -21.71 11.95
CA THR A 332 2.67 -21.58 13.00
C THR A 332 2.45 -20.15 13.47
N VAL A 333 3.26 -19.21 12.98
CA VAL A 333 3.11 -17.79 13.27
C VAL A 333 2.22 -17.12 12.23
N ASN A 334 1.64 -16.00 12.63
CA ASN A 334 0.91 -15.16 11.70
C ASN A 334 1.87 -14.54 10.67
N LEU A 335 1.38 -14.22 9.47
CA LEU A 335 2.15 -13.57 8.41
C LEU A 335 1.40 -12.42 7.76
N TYR A 336 2.12 -11.48 7.17
CA TYR A 336 1.57 -10.59 6.17
C TYR A 336 1.37 -11.32 4.84
N GLN A 337 0.50 -10.81 3.98
CA GLN A 337 0.25 -11.37 2.64
C GLN A 337 1.53 -11.45 1.79
N HIS A 338 2.38 -10.41 1.84
CA HIS A 338 3.63 -10.37 1.07
C HIS A 338 4.71 -11.30 1.63
N GLU A 339 4.78 -11.48 2.96
CA GLU A 339 5.63 -12.48 3.61
C GLU A 339 5.23 -13.90 3.15
N PHE A 340 3.93 -14.18 3.11
CA PHE A 340 3.40 -15.46 2.63
C PHE A 340 3.73 -15.69 1.14
N ASP A 341 3.52 -14.69 0.29
CA ASP A 341 3.85 -14.80 -1.14
C ASP A 341 5.35 -15.04 -1.38
N ALA A 342 6.23 -14.36 -0.64
CA ALA A 342 7.68 -14.57 -0.71
C ALA A 342 8.08 -16.00 -0.32
N LEU A 343 7.50 -16.53 0.76
CA LEU A 343 7.74 -17.90 1.20
C LEU A 343 7.26 -18.92 0.17
N VAL A 344 6.09 -18.69 -0.46
CA VAL A 344 5.61 -19.58 -1.53
C VAL A 344 6.52 -19.50 -2.76
N SER A 345 7.04 -18.32 -3.13
CA SER A 345 8.02 -18.18 -4.21
C SER A 345 9.29 -19.00 -3.94
N LEU A 346 9.80 -18.91 -2.71
CA LEU A 346 10.97 -19.68 -2.30
C LEU A 346 10.70 -21.18 -2.41
N LEU A 347 9.57 -21.65 -1.87
CA LEU A 347 9.17 -23.07 -1.92
C LEU A 347 8.99 -23.56 -3.35
N PHE A 348 8.44 -22.73 -4.24
CA PHE A 348 8.28 -23.08 -5.66
C PHE A 348 9.64 -23.39 -6.31
N ASN A 349 10.68 -22.61 -5.94
CA ASN A 349 12.03 -22.79 -6.46
C ASN A 349 12.78 -23.96 -5.82
N ILE A 350 12.79 -24.06 -4.49
CA ILE A 350 13.62 -25.06 -3.78
C ILE A 350 12.89 -26.41 -3.61
N GLY A 351 11.57 -26.42 -3.80
CA GLY A 351 10.70 -27.60 -3.79
C GLY A 351 10.15 -28.00 -2.41
N SER A 352 10.82 -27.64 -1.30
CA SER A 352 10.34 -27.93 0.05
C SER A 352 11.02 -27.05 1.10
N LEU A 353 10.26 -26.65 2.12
CA LEU A 353 10.77 -25.90 3.27
C LEU A 353 11.77 -26.71 4.12
N ARG A 354 11.79 -28.05 3.99
CA ARG A 354 12.81 -28.91 4.63
C ARG A 354 14.23 -28.56 4.21
N LYS A 355 14.41 -27.95 3.03
CA LYS A 355 15.71 -27.46 2.54
C LYS A 355 16.11 -26.10 3.15
N ALA A 356 15.24 -25.48 3.95
CA ALA A 356 15.47 -24.19 4.62
C ALA A 356 15.15 -24.27 6.14
N PRO A 357 15.83 -25.14 6.90
CA PRO A 357 15.48 -25.40 8.31
C PRO A 357 15.69 -24.20 9.23
N LEU A 358 16.72 -23.38 8.98
CA LEU A 358 17.01 -22.17 9.78
C LEU A 358 15.95 -21.09 9.58
N LEU A 359 15.58 -20.81 8.34
CA LEU A 359 14.47 -19.91 8.00
C LEU A 359 13.19 -20.33 8.73
N LYS A 360 12.82 -21.61 8.62
CA LYS A 360 11.64 -22.16 9.31
C LYS A 360 11.73 -21.97 10.82
N SER A 361 12.88 -22.29 11.42
CA SER A 361 13.08 -22.19 12.87
C SER A 361 12.91 -20.75 13.36
N LYS A 362 13.59 -19.78 12.71
CA LYS A 362 13.53 -18.37 13.07
C LYS A 362 12.12 -17.79 12.89
N LEU A 363 11.46 -18.15 11.78
CA LEU A 363 10.11 -17.70 11.50
C LEU A 363 9.14 -18.18 12.59
N ASN A 364 9.19 -19.47 12.95
CA ASN A 364 8.31 -20.03 13.99
C ASN A 364 8.62 -19.54 15.41
N SER A 365 9.81 -19.01 15.67
CA SER A 365 10.12 -18.31 16.93
C SER A 365 9.70 -16.83 16.92
N GLY A 366 9.09 -16.34 15.83
CA GLY A 366 8.69 -14.94 15.68
C GLY A 366 9.85 -13.99 15.33
N ASP A 367 11.02 -14.52 14.97
CA ASP A 367 12.16 -13.75 14.47
C ASP A 367 12.03 -13.56 12.96
N TYR A 368 11.12 -12.67 12.55
CA TYR A 368 10.82 -12.41 11.14
C TYR A 368 12.01 -11.78 10.41
N ALA A 369 12.73 -10.87 11.06
CA ALA A 369 13.90 -10.21 10.47
C ALA A 369 15.03 -11.23 10.23
N GLY A 370 15.34 -12.04 11.25
CA GLY A 370 16.33 -13.10 11.10
C GLY A 370 15.91 -14.18 10.10
N ALA A 371 14.61 -14.49 9.98
CA ALA A 371 14.09 -15.40 8.97
C ALA A 371 14.20 -14.83 7.55
N ALA A 372 13.98 -13.53 7.38
CA ALA A 372 14.15 -12.87 6.09
C ALA A 372 15.60 -12.99 5.62
N ASP A 373 16.58 -12.74 6.50
CA ASP A 373 18.00 -12.81 6.14
C ASP A 373 18.43 -14.19 5.64
N GLU A 374 17.80 -15.27 6.13
CA GLU A 374 18.07 -16.64 5.66
C GLU A 374 17.74 -16.84 4.17
N PHE A 375 16.88 -16.01 3.56
CA PHE A 375 16.66 -16.09 2.10
C PHE A 375 17.99 -15.93 1.35
N LEU A 376 18.88 -15.07 1.83
CA LEU A 376 20.13 -14.74 1.14
C LEU A 376 21.14 -15.90 1.14
N ASP A 377 21.00 -16.85 2.06
CA ASP A 377 21.88 -18.02 2.21
C ASP A 377 21.37 -19.26 1.45
N ILE A 378 20.12 -19.25 0.97
CA ILE A 378 19.49 -20.38 0.26
C ILE A 378 19.80 -20.29 -1.25
N THR A 379 21.08 -20.43 -1.62
CA THR A 379 21.55 -20.26 -3.00
C THR A 379 21.90 -21.57 -3.74
N ASN A 380 21.76 -22.75 -3.13
CA ASN A 380 21.92 -24.09 -3.74
C ASN A 380 22.83 -24.15 -4.99
N GLY A 381 24.12 -23.82 -4.83
CA GLY A 381 25.10 -23.78 -5.94
C GLY A 381 25.57 -22.38 -6.34
N ASP A 382 25.11 -21.34 -5.63
CA ASP A 382 25.70 -19.99 -5.60
C ASP A 382 25.72 -19.24 -6.94
N THR A 383 24.81 -19.58 -7.85
CA THR A 383 24.71 -18.93 -9.16
C THR A 383 24.28 -17.47 -9.05
N ALA A 384 24.75 -16.63 -9.98
CA ALA A 384 24.41 -15.21 -10.00
C ALA A 384 22.89 -14.96 -10.07
N GLY A 385 22.16 -15.76 -10.88
CA GLY A 385 20.70 -15.67 -10.99
C GLY A 385 19.98 -15.99 -9.68
N LEU A 386 20.40 -17.03 -8.95
CA LEU A 386 19.81 -17.38 -7.66
C LEU A 386 20.07 -16.31 -6.60
N LYS A 387 21.25 -15.69 -6.58
CA LYS A 387 21.54 -14.56 -5.68
C LYS A 387 20.60 -13.37 -5.92
N ILE A 388 20.30 -13.07 -7.19
CA ILE A 388 19.36 -11.98 -7.53
C ILE A 388 17.94 -12.38 -7.10
N ARG A 389 17.50 -13.61 -7.41
CA ARG A 389 16.18 -14.12 -6.99
C ARG A 389 15.98 -14.06 -5.48
N ARG A 390 16.93 -14.59 -4.71
CA ARG A 390 16.89 -14.55 -3.24
C ARG A 390 16.82 -13.13 -2.69
N ARG A 391 17.56 -12.17 -3.27
CA ARG A 391 17.49 -10.76 -2.87
C ARG A 391 16.12 -10.13 -3.17
N LYS A 392 15.50 -10.48 -4.30
CA LYS A 392 14.17 -9.98 -4.66
C LYS A 392 13.08 -10.62 -3.79
N GLU A 393 13.19 -11.91 -3.45
CA GLU A 393 12.30 -12.57 -2.48
C GLU A 393 12.48 -11.99 -1.07
N TRP A 394 13.71 -11.72 -0.63
CA TRP A 394 13.99 -10.97 0.61
C TRP A 394 13.34 -9.58 0.60
N ASN A 395 13.41 -8.88 -0.54
CA ASN A 395 12.82 -7.55 -0.69
C ASN A 395 11.27 -7.60 -0.72
N LEU A 396 10.70 -8.66 -1.29
CA LEU A 396 9.26 -8.92 -1.23
C LEU A 396 8.84 -9.19 0.22
N PHE A 397 9.58 -10.03 0.96
CA PHE A 397 9.29 -10.38 2.35
C PHE A 397 9.37 -9.17 3.28
N ASN A 398 10.41 -8.35 3.18
CA ASN A 398 10.64 -7.22 4.11
C ASN A 398 9.94 -5.92 3.70
N ASN A 399 9.82 -5.67 2.40
CA ASN A 399 9.45 -4.34 1.88
C ASN A 399 8.21 -4.38 0.97
N ASN A 400 7.57 -5.54 0.79
CA ASN A 400 6.39 -5.69 -0.05
C ASN A 400 6.60 -5.21 -1.50
N VAL A 401 7.80 -5.47 -2.03
CA VAL A 401 8.17 -5.08 -3.40
C VAL A 401 8.12 -6.30 -4.33
N TYR A 402 7.09 -6.36 -5.16
CA TYR A 402 6.94 -7.38 -6.21
C TYR A 402 7.72 -6.99 -7.47
N ASP A 403 9.02 -7.29 -7.49
CA ASP A 403 9.90 -7.05 -8.64
C ASP A 403 10.64 -8.33 -9.06
N SER A 404 10.21 -8.93 -10.17
CA SER A 404 10.78 -10.15 -10.76
C SER A 404 11.72 -9.86 -11.96
N SER A 405 12.20 -8.63 -12.13
CA SER A 405 13.18 -8.31 -13.19
C SER A 405 14.54 -8.97 -12.91
N HIS A 406 15.14 -9.57 -13.95
CA HIS A 406 16.40 -10.31 -13.87
C HIS A 406 17.13 -10.39 -15.22
#